data_AF-A0A2G6L7G5-F1
#
_entry.id   AF-A0A2G6L7G5-F1
#
_cell.length_a   1.000
_cell.length_b   1.000
_cell.length_c   1.000
_cell.angle_alpha   90.00
_cell.angle_beta   90.00
_cell.angle_gamma   90.00
#
_symmetry.space_group_name_H-M   'P 1'
#
loop_
_entity.id
_entity.type
_entity.pdbx_description
1 polymer ?
#
loop_
_entity_poly.entity_id
_entity_poly.type
_entity_poly.pdbx_seq_one_letter_code
_entity_poly.pdbx_strand_id
1 'polypeptide(L)'
;MHKILFFQLLFVFVTLLPGVIPAAATAGTEETTVQNKEQASETTVSPDSIDNDDNDTDDDAESEAGKGAKLSVSLNGLSNKTMYDNAKAFLDIDKENGKAVKSPSYTQFLATAGIEQIQQALQPFGYYLTTVEMDSKVSADTWQVTYHVTPGVPVKVAKVDVVIEGEGKHQREFKKLLAN
;
A
#
# COMPACT_ATOMS: atom_id res chain seq x y z
N MET A 1 -23.01 28.63 21.39
CA MET A 1 -24.19 28.16 22.14
C MET A 1 -25.01 27.32 21.15
N HIS A 2 -24.89 26.01 21.08
CA HIS A 2 -25.51 25.05 21.98
C HIS A 2 -24.71 23.73 21.97
N LYS A 3 -24.48 23.19 23.16
CA LYS A 3 -23.85 21.90 23.44
C LYS A 3 -24.96 20.86 23.61
N ILE A 4 -24.82 19.68 23.01
CA ILE A 4 -25.66 18.50 23.25
C ILE A 4 -24.67 17.33 23.39
N LEU A 5 -24.25 16.99 24.63
CA LEU A 5 -24.80 15.97 25.54
C LEU A 5 -24.63 14.55 24.97
N PHE A 6 -23.49 13.91 25.28
CA PHE A 6 -23.32 12.90 26.36
C PHE A 6 -24.05 11.57 26.08
N PHE A 7 -23.30 10.58 25.57
CA PHE A 7 -23.66 9.18 25.75
C PHE A 7 -22.39 8.39 26.11
N GLN A 8 -22.14 8.31 27.41
CA GLN A 8 -21.11 7.48 28.02
C GLN A 8 -21.70 6.06 28.13
N LEU A 9 -21.15 5.09 27.41
CA LEU A 9 -21.40 3.67 27.69
C LEU A 9 -20.10 3.07 28.23
N LEU A 10 -20.01 3.08 29.55
CA LEU A 10 -18.95 2.49 30.35
C LEU A 10 -19.18 0.97 30.43
N PHE A 11 -18.52 0.18 29.58
CA PHE A 11 -18.39 -1.26 29.79
C PHE A 11 -17.10 -1.54 30.55
N VAL A 12 -17.22 -1.64 31.88
CA VAL A 12 -16.20 -2.24 32.74
C VAL A 12 -16.40 -3.76 32.69
N PHE A 13 -15.48 -4.48 32.05
CA PHE A 13 -15.38 -5.93 32.21
C PHE A 13 -13.94 -6.29 32.60
N VAL A 14 -13.80 -6.47 33.92
CA VAL A 14 -13.04 -7.49 34.65
C VAL A 14 -11.77 -8.00 33.97
N THR A 15 -10.64 -7.54 34.51
CA THR A 15 -9.31 -8.13 34.38
C THR A 15 -9.24 -9.48 35.10
N LEU A 16 -8.87 -10.55 34.39
CA LEU A 16 -8.32 -11.76 35.02
C LEU A 16 -7.22 -12.38 34.14
N LEU A 17 -5.97 -12.08 34.50
CA LEU A 17 -4.75 -12.86 34.24
C LEU A 17 -4.03 -12.97 35.60
N PRO A 18 -3.14 -13.95 35.88
CA PRO A 18 -2.47 -14.87 34.96
C PRO A 18 -2.46 -16.36 35.41
N GLY A 19 -2.49 -17.29 34.47
CA GLY A 19 -2.21 -18.71 34.71
C GLY A 19 -0.86 -19.11 34.12
N VAL A 20 0.19 -19.09 34.94
CA VAL A 20 1.52 -19.65 34.66
C VAL A 20 1.48 -21.16 34.94
N ILE A 21 1.88 -22.00 33.98
CA ILE A 21 2.19 -23.42 34.20
C ILE A 21 3.58 -23.70 33.58
N PRO A 22 4.47 -24.41 34.29
CA PRO A 22 5.93 -24.34 34.10
C PRO A 22 6.47 -25.28 33.00
N ALA A 23 7.73 -25.03 32.65
CA ALA A 23 8.59 -25.86 31.83
C ALA A 23 9.12 -27.10 32.58
N ALA A 24 9.20 -28.26 31.90
CA ALA A 24 10.40 -29.11 31.86
C ALA A 24 10.20 -30.42 31.04
N ALA A 25 11.02 -30.52 29.99
CA ALA A 25 11.86 -31.66 29.59
C ALA A 25 11.28 -32.92 28.88
N THR A 26 12.06 -33.26 27.84
CA THR A 26 12.52 -34.58 27.34
C THR A 26 11.72 -35.35 26.26
N ALA A 27 12.19 -35.12 25.01
CA ALA A 27 12.67 -36.09 24.01
C ALA A 27 11.78 -37.27 23.53
N GLY A 28 11.58 -37.31 22.21
CA GLY A 28 11.10 -38.47 21.46
C GLY A 28 11.12 -38.18 19.95
N THR A 29 12.17 -38.64 19.29
CA THR A 29 12.36 -38.65 17.83
C THR A 29 11.56 -39.79 17.20
N GLU A 30 10.67 -39.53 16.24
CA GLU A 30 10.28 -40.52 15.24
C GLU A 30 10.02 -39.84 13.88
N GLU A 31 10.87 -40.17 12.90
CA GLU A 31 10.60 -40.04 11.46
C GLU A 31 9.53 -41.06 11.06
N THR A 32 8.65 -40.72 10.11
CA THR A 32 8.11 -41.71 9.16
C THR A 32 7.75 -41.02 7.85
N THR A 33 8.53 -41.39 6.82
CA THR A 33 8.22 -41.30 5.38
C THR A 33 7.47 -42.55 4.96
N VAL A 34 6.46 -42.45 4.08
CA VAL A 34 6.04 -43.41 3.00
C VAL A 34 4.84 -42.75 2.28
N GLN A 35 5.03 -42.16 1.09
CA GLN A 35 4.81 -42.75 -0.26
C GLN A 35 3.46 -43.44 -0.47
N ASN A 36 2.64 -42.94 -1.39
CA ASN A 36 1.76 -43.81 -2.17
C ASN A 36 1.74 -43.43 -3.64
N LYS A 37 1.73 -44.48 -4.46
CA LYS A 37 2.04 -44.58 -5.88
C LYS A 37 0.73 -44.83 -6.65
N GLU A 38 0.56 -44.05 -7.74
CA GLU A 38 0.10 -44.47 -9.07
C GLU A 38 -1.20 -45.28 -9.22
N GLN A 39 -2.15 -44.69 -9.94
CA GLN A 39 -3.03 -45.47 -10.81
C GLN A 39 -3.36 -44.69 -12.08
N ALA A 40 -2.85 -45.22 -13.20
CA ALA A 40 -3.21 -44.83 -14.56
C ALA A 40 -4.55 -45.47 -14.97
N SER A 41 -5.31 -44.80 -15.83
CA SER A 41 -6.16 -45.47 -16.81
C SER A 41 -6.32 -44.57 -18.04
N GLU A 42 -5.77 -45.05 -19.14
CA GLU A 42 -5.84 -44.52 -20.50
C GLU A 42 -7.01 -45.20 -21.23
N THR A 43 -7.81 -44.46 -22.00
CA THR A 43 -8.60 -44.99 -23.14
C THR A 43 -8.87 -43.87 -24.15
N THR A 44 -7.90 -43.68 -25.05
CA THR A 44 -7.98 -43.75 -26.52
C THR A 44 -9.30 -43.39 -27.27
N VAL A 45 -9.24 -42.20 -27.94
CA VAL A 45 -9.55 -41.86 -29.36
C VAL A 45 -11.00 -41.55 -29.85
N SER A 46 -11.16 -40.28 -30.26
CA SER A 46 -11.86 -39.62 -31.43
C SER A 46 -12.62 -40.50 -32.45
N PRO A 47 -13.64 -39.98 -33.21
CA PRO A 47 -13.56 -38.71 -33.97
C PRO A 47 -14.86 -37.92 -34.22
N ASP A 48 -14.68 -36.79 -34.92
CA ASP A 48 -15.58 -36.11 -35.86
C ASP A 48 -16.25 -34.76 -35.47
N SER A 49 -15.69 -33.71 -36.08
CA SER A 49 -16.31 -32.61 -36.84
C SER A 49 -17.63 -31.99 -36.35
N ILE A 50 -17.57 -30.73 -35.89
CA ILE A 50 -18.65 -29.76 -36.06
C ILE A 50 -18.04 -28.41 -36.45
N ASP A 51 -18.50 -27.91 -37.61
CA ASP A 51 -18.29 -26.59 -38.19
C ASP A 51 -18.54 -25.46 -37.17
N ASN A 52 -17.66 -24.46 -37.13
CA ASN A 52 -18.01 -23.16 -36.54
C ASN A 52 -18.16 -22.16 -37.67
N ASP A 53 -19.45 -21.89 -37.90
CA ASP A 53 -20.09 -20.87 -38.69
C ASP A 53 -19.41 -19.50 -38.52
N ASP A 54 -19.02 -18.89 -39.64
CA ASP A 54 -18.69 -17.48 -39.75
C ASP A 54 -19.97 -16.67 -39.47
N ASN A 55 -20.13 -16.20 -38.22
CA ASN A 55 -21.09 -15.13 -37.95
C ASN A 55 -20.36 -13.79 -38.04
N ASP A 56 -20.35 -13.25 -39.26
CA ASP A 56 -20.29 -11.81 -39.49
C ASP A 56 -21.45 -11.16 -38.72
N THR A 57 -21.10 -10.38 -37.70
CA THR A 57 -22.00 -9.35 -37.20
C THR A 57 -21.17 -8.10 -37.01
N ASP A 58 -21.12 -7.33 -38.10
CA ASP A 58 -20.99 -5.88 -38.06
C ASP A 58 -22.17 -5.33 -37.23
N ASP A 59 -21.97 -5.24 -35.92
CA ASP A 59 -22.74 -4.35 -35.06
C ASP A 59 -21.74 -3.41 -34.38
N ASP A 60 -21.36 -2.38 -35.14
CA ASP A 60 -20.85 -1.11 -34.60
C ASP A 60 -21.98 -0.40 -33.83
N ALA A 61 -22.48 -1.06 -32.78
CA ALA A 61 -23.14 -0.39 -31.69
C ALA A 61 -22.03 0.06 -30.73
N GLU A 62 -21.51 1.27 -30.97
CA GLU A 62 -20.89 2.08 -29.92
C GLU A 62 -21.92 2.22 -28.79
N SER A 63 -21.92 1.21 -27.92
CA SER A 63 -22.62 1.22 -26.66
C SER A 63 -22.00 2.34 -25.84
N GLU A 64 -22.73 3.44 -25.75
CA GLU A 64 -22.62 4.49 -24.72
C GLU A 64 -22.88 3.86 -23.33
N ALA A 65 -22.02 2.90 -22.96
CA ALA A 65 -21.96 2.25 -21.67
C ALA A 65 -21.28 3.21 -20.68
N GLY A 66 -22.10 4.11 -20.13
CA GLY A 66 -21.92 4.79 -18.85
C GLY A 66 -20.53 5.35 -18.60
N LYS A 67 -20.35 6.64 -18.88
CA LYS A 67 -19.20 7.45 -18.43
C LYS A 67 -18.89 7.15 -16.96
N GLY A 68 -17.92 6.27 -16.70
CA GLY A 68 -17.54 5.86 -15.36
C GLY A 68 -17.25 7.08 -14.49
N ALA A 69 -17.56 6.98 -13.20
CA ALA A 69 -17.36 8.08 -12.24
C ALA A 69 -15.95 8.68 -12.39
N LYS A 70 -15.85 10.01 -12.41
CA LYS A 70 -14.57 10.72 -12.53
C LYS A 70 -13.78 10.59 -11.23
N LEU A 71 -12.51 10.18 -11.29
CA LEU A 71 -11.66 10.09 -10.11
C LEU A 71 -11.24 11.49 -9.64
N SER A 72 -11.28 11.74 -8.33
CA SER A 72 -10.78 12.94 -7.68
C SER A 72 -9.89 12.53 -6.50
N VAL A 73 -8.61 12.87 -6.58
CA VAL A 73 -7.62 12.57 -5.53
C VAL A 73 -7.20 13.84 -4.81
N SER A 74 -7.32 13.84 -3.48
CA SER A 74 -6.94 14.96 -2.61
C SER A 74 -5.98 14.51 -1.51
N LEU A 75 -5.05 15.40 -1.14
CA LEU A 75 -4.02 15.16 -0.14
C LEU A 75 -4.00 16.33 0.85
N ASN A 76 -4.21 16.04 2.13
CA ASN A 76 -4.30 17.03 3.20
C ASN A 76 -3.25 16.78 4.28
N GLY A 77 -2.94 17.81 5.08
CA GLY A 77 -2.04 17.68 6.25
C GLY A 77 -0.56 17.91 5.98
N LEU A 78 -0.19 18.29 4.75
CA LEU A 78 1.18 18.69 4.38
C LEU A 78 1.23 20.17 4.01
N SER A 79 1.72 21.01 4.92
CA SER A 79 1.87 22.46 4.70
C SER A 79 3.14 22.84 3.93
N ASN A 80 4.19 22.01 4.00
CA ASN A 80 5.42 22.21 3.25
C ASN A 80 5.22 21.78 1.79
N LYS A 81 5.41 22.72 0.86
CA LYS A 81 5.21 22.49 -0.58
C LYS A 81 6.09 21.36 -1.13
N THR A 82 7.37 21.32 -0.77
CA THR A 82 8.29 20.30 -1.27
C THR A 82 7.88 18.90 -0.83
N MET A 83 7.43 18.74 0.42
CA MET A 83 6.90 17.47 0.93
C MET A 83 5.61 17.08 0.20
N TYR A 84 4.70 18.05 0.00
CA TYR A 84 3.45 17.83 -0.72
C TYR A 84 3.70 17.39 -2.16
N ASP A 85 4.56 18.10 -2.89
CA ASP A 85 4.91 17.79 -4.27
C ASP A 85 5.56 16.40 -4.39
N ASN A 86 6.45 16.05 -3.44
CA ASN A 86 7.07 14.73 -3.43
C ASN A 86 6.03 13.62 -3.18
N ALA A 87 5.12 13.81 -2.22
CA ALA A 87 4.04 12.87 -1.96
C ALA A 87 3.13 12.68 -3.19
N LYS A 88 2.76 13.78 -3.87
CA LYS A 88 1.99 13.72 -5.13
C LYS A 88 2.72 12.95 -6.23
N ALA A 89 4.03 13.14 -6.37
CA ALA A 89 4.82 12.43 -7.37
C ALA A 89 4.92 10.92 -7.12
N PHE A 90 4.86 10.49 -5.86
CA PHE A 90 4.86 9.07 -5.46
C PHE A 90 3.49 8.38 -5.62
N LEU A 91 2.40 9.15 -5.64
CA LEU A 91 1.05 8.59 -5.70
C LEU A 91 0.71 8.10 -7.12
N ASP A 92 0.69 6.78 -7.31
CA ASP A 92 0.30 6.20 -8.60
C ASP A 92 -1.16 6.50 -8.95
N ILE A 93 -2.04 6.54 -7.94
CA ILE A 93 -3.44 6.93 -8.14
C ILE A 93 -3.58 8.36 -8.68
N ASP A 94 -2.61 9.25 -8.40
CA ASP A 94 -2.69 10.63 -8.88
C ASP A 94 -2.49 10.73 -10.39
N LYS A 95 -1.83 9.74 -11.01
CA LYS A 95 -1.73 9.62 -12.48
C LYS A 95 -3.08 9.39 -13.13
N GLU A 96 -4.05 8.84 -12.40
CA GLU A 96 -5.43 8.60 -12.85
C GLU A 96 -6.39 9.73 -12.43
N ASN A 97 -5.91 10.72 -11.68
CA ASN A 97 -6.73 11.80 -11.17
C ASN A 97 -7.38 12.59 -12.32
N GLY A 98 -8.68 12.85 -12.19
CA GLY A 98 -9.48 13.53 -13.18
C GLY A 98 -9.92 12.68 -14.38
N LYS A 99 -9.46 11.42 -14.50
CA LYS A 99 -9.92 10.50 -15.53
C LYS A 99 -11.18 9.75 -15.09
N ALA A 100 -11.91 9.20 -16.05
CA ALA A 100 -13.00 8.27 -15.76
C ALA A 100 -12.44 6.97 -15.19
N VAL A 101 -13.05 6.45 -14.11
CA VAL A 101 -12.67 5.16 -13.53
C VAL A 101 -13.02 4.04 -14.50
N LYS A 102 -12.00 3.38 -15.04
CA LYS A 102 -12.14 2.24 -15.95
C LYS A 102 -12.30 0.90 -15.24
N SER A 103 -11.60 0.74 -14.11
CA SER A 103 -11.60 -0.48 -13.32
C SER A 103 -11.69 -0.14 -11.83
N PRO A 104 -12.87 -0.34 -11.20
CA PRO A 104 -13.06 -0.07 -9.78
C PRO A 104 -12.06 -0.79 -8.88
N SER A 105 -11.78 -2.07 -9.14
CA SER A 105 -10.86 -2.87 -8.34
C SER A 105 -9.42 -2.35 -8.44
N TYR A 106 -8.98 -1.94 -9.64
CA TYR A 106 -7.65 -1.37 -9.81
C TYR A 106 -7.53 0.01 -9.17
N THR A 107 -8.54 0.87 -9.31
CA THR A 107 -8.60 2.17 -8.62
C THR A 107 -8.55 1.99 -7.11
N GLN A 108 -9.28 1.03 -6.55
CA GLN A 108 -9.23 0.74 -5.12
C GLN A 108 -7.86 0.21 -4.68
N PHE A 109 -7.22 -0.65 -5.48
CA PHE A 109 -5.86 -1.11 -5.22
C PHE A 109 -4.87 0.07 -5.16
N LEU A 110 -4.89 0.96 -6.16
CA LEU A 110 -4.04 2.16 -6.17
C LEU A 110 -4.36 3.09 -4.99
N ALA A 111 -5.64 3.22 -4.62
CA ALA A 111 -6.06 4.05 -3.49
C ALA A 111 -5.45 3.53 -2.18
N THR A 112 -5.57 2.24 -1.92
CA THR A 112 -5.00 1.62 -0.71
C THR A 112 -3.48 1.68 -0.71
N ALA A 113 -2.82 1.42 -1.85
CA ALA A 113 -1.37 1.51 -1.98
C ALA A 113 -0.83 2.93 -1.71
N GLY A 114 -1.64 3.97 -1.97
CA GLY A 114 -1.29 5.37 -1.74
C GLY A 114 -0.87 5.68 -0.29
N ILE A 115 -1.37 4.91 0.69
CA ILE A 115 -0.98 5.05 2.10
C ILE A 115 0.54 4.84 2.28
N GLU A 116 1.04 3.70 1.79
CA GLU A 116 2.47 3.36 1.89
C GLU A 116 3.33 4.29 1.01
N GLN A 117 2.83 4.67 -0.17
CA GLN A 117 3.51 5.59 -1.08
C GLN A 117 3.73 6.97 -0.43
N ILE A 118 2.72 7.52 0.25
CA ILE A 118 2.85 8.79 0.98
C ILE A 118 3.85 8.65 2.12
N GLN A 119 3.81 7.56 2.88
CA GLN A 119 4.77 7.32 3.97
C GLN A 119 6.21 7.29 3.44
N GLN A 120 6.46 6.55 2.36
CA GLN A 120 7.77 6.49 1.69
C GLN A 120 8.21 7.86 1.18
N ALA A 121 7.29 8.63 0.60
CA ALA A 121 7.58 9.97 0.09
C ALA A 121 8.02 10.95 1.19
N LEU A 122 7.67 10.73 2.45
CA LEU A 122 8.11 11.60 3.54
C LEU A 122 9.42 11.17 4.21
N GLN A 123 9.91 9.95 3.93
CA GLN A 123 11.16 9.43 4.51
C GLN A 123 12.40 10.27 4.20
N PRO A 124 12.59 10.83 2.98
CA PRO A 124 13.76 11.68 2.67
C PRO A 124 13.81 12.96 3.52
N PHE A 125 12.69 13.37 4.11
CA PHE A 125 12.57 14.51 5.00
C PHE A 125 12.66 14.13 6.49
N GLY A 126 12.90 12.85 6.79
CA GLY A 126 13.06 12.31 8.14
C GLY A 126 11.78 11.82 8.82
N TYR A 127 10.62 11.83 8.15
CA TYR A 127 9.34 11.44 8.76
C TYR A 127 9.03 9.94 8.61
N TYR A 128 9.69 9.11 9.42
CA TYR A 128 9.53 7.65 9.41
C TYR A 128 8.27 7.15 10.14
N LEU A 129 7.65 7.99 10.96
CA LEU A 129 6.46 7.66 11.77
C LEU A 129 5.20 8.36 11.23
N THR A 130 5.15 8.59 9.92
CA THR A 130 4.01 9.24 9.27
C THR A 130 2.77 8.36 9.38
N THR A 131 1.67 8.94 9.89
CA THR A 131 0.35 8.32 9.86
C THR A 131 -0.45 8.88 8.70
N VAL A 132 -1.09 8.00 7.94
CA VAL A 132 -1.93 8.36 6.79
C VAL A 132 -3.27 7.65 6.94
N GLU A 133 -4.33 8.44 6.96
CA GLU A 133 -5.71 7.94 6.92
C GLU A 133 -6.28 8.19 5.50
N MET A 134 -7.11 7.26 5.02
CA MET A 134 -7.71 7.35 3.69
C MET A 134 -9.23 7.25 3.80
N ASP A 135 -9.90 8.25 3.23
CA ASP A 135 -11.34 8.26 3.01
C ASP A 135 -11.65 8.07 1.53
N SER A 136 -12.66 7.25 1.23
CA SER A 136 -13.13 6.98 -0.12
C SER A 136 -14.65 7.15 -0.18
N LYS A 137 -15.13 7.95 -1.13
CA LYS A 137 -16.55 8.20 -1.36
C LYS A 137 -16.87 8.03 -2.83
N VAL A 138 -17.79 7.12 -3.14
CA VAL A 138 -18.26 6.86 -4.49
C VAL A 138 -19.65 7.48 -4.66
N SER A 139 -19.83 8.25 -5.72
CA SER A 139 -21.09 8.84 -6.17
C SER A 139 -21.28 8.53 -7.66
N ALA A 140 -22.47 8.82 -8.21
CA ALA A 140 -22.77 8.53 -9.62
C ALA A 140 -21.74 9.15 -10.59
N ASP A 141 -21.34 10.39 -10.34
CA ASP A 141 -20.45 11.13 -11.25
C ASP A 141 -18.98 11.18 -10.80
N THR A 142 -18.69 10.82 -9.55
CA THR A 142 -17.36 11.06 -8.96
C THR A 142 -16.98 9.98 -7.96
N TRP A 143 -15.75 9.52 -8.05
CA TRP A 143 -15.08 8.75 -7.00
C TRP A 143 -14.04 9.65 -6.35
N GLN A 144 -14.26 10.02 -5.09
CA GLN A 144 -13.34 10.86 -4.34
C GLN A 144 -12.49 10.02 -3.39
N VAL A 145 -11.17 10.16 -3.48
CA VAL A 145 -10.18 9.59 -2.56
C VAL A 145 -9.47 10.73 -1.87
N THR A 146 -9.51 10.76 -0.54
CA THR A 146 -8.88 11.81 0.27
C THR A 146 -7.91 11.18 1.25
N TYR A 147 -6.66 11.64 1.23
CA TYR A 147 -5.65 11.26 2.20
C TYR A 147 -5.49 12.35 3.25
N HIS A 148 -5.50 11.94 4.52
CA HIS A 148 -5.24 12.80 5.68
C HIS A 148 -3.90 12.40 6.30
N VAL A 149 -2.89 13.26 6.14
CA VAL A 149 -1.51 12.95 6.52
C VAL A 149 -1.12 13.67 7.81
N THR A 150 -0.54 12.91 8.74
CA THR A 150 0.11 13.45 9.93
C THR A 150 1.59 13.04 9.90
N PRO A 151 2.52 13.96 9.57
CA PRO A 151 3.94 13.62 9.42
C PRO A 151 4.61 13.10 10.70
N GLY A 152 4.18 13.58 11.87
CA GLY A 152 4.82 13.29 13.15
C GLY A 152 6.12 14.10 13.35
N VAL A 153 7.06 13.53 14.11
CA VAL A 153 8.35 14.17 14.43
C VAL A 153 9.42 13.69 13.45
N PRO A 154 10.18 14.58 12.79
CA PRO A 154 11.24 14.17 11.88
C PRO A 154 12.48 13.71 12.67
N VAL A 155 13.08 12.63 12.18
CA VAL A 155 14.42 12.19 12.60
C VAL A 155 15.44 13.20 12.08
N LYS A 156 16.34 13.64 12.96
CA LYS A 156 17.39 14.61 12.64
C LYS A 156 18.75 13.95 12.70
N VAL A 157 19.67 14.41 11.86
CA VAL A 157 21.07 14.00 11.91
C VAL A 157 21.69 14.54 13.21
N ALA A 158 22.11 13.63 14.09
CA ALA A 158 22.69 14.00 15.39
C ALA A 158 24.22 14.22 15.32
N LYS A 159 24.91 13.39 14.53
CA LYS A 159 26.36 13.44 14.33
C LYS A 159 26.67 12.97 12.92
N VAL A 160 27.57 13.67 12.23
CA VAL A 160 28.21 13.19 11.01
C VAL A 160 29.66 12.87 11.38
N ASP A 161 30.06 11.62 11.19
CA ASP A 161 31.42 11.15 11.45
C ASP A 161 32.04 10.73 10.12
N VAL A 162 33.04 11.48 9.66
CA VAL A 162 33.68 11.28 8.35
C VAL A 162 35.15 10.97 8.56
N VAL A 163 35.55 9.76 8.15
CA VAL A 163 36.95 9.31 8.19
C VAL A 163 37.45 9.19 6.76
N ILE A 164 38.60 9.82 6.48
CA ILE A 164 39.26 9.74 5.17
C ILE A 164 40.54 8.91 5.32
N GLU A 165 40.63 7.85 4.54
CA GLU A 165 41.73 6.89 4.54
C GLU A 165 42.43 6.84 3.17
N GLY A 166 43.60 6.19 3.11
CA GLY A 166 44.39 6.04 1.88
C GLY A 166 45.02 7.35 1.36
N GLU A 167 45.26 7.39 0.05
CA GLU A 167 45.96 8.47 -0.66
C GLU A 167 45.22 9.81 -0.57
N GLY A 168 43.90 9.77 -0.34
CA GLY A 168 43.04 10.93 -0.15
C GLY A 168 43.25 11.67 1.17
N LYS A 169 43.75 10.99 2.22
CA LYS A 169 43.84 11.52 3.59
C LYS A 169 44.60 12.84 3.70
N HIS A 170 45.61 13.01 2.85
CA HIS A 170 46.48 14.18 2.87
C HIS A 170 46.11 15.23 1.82
N GLN A 171 45.15 14.93 0.94
CA GLN A 171 44.74 15.88 -0.10
C GLN A 171 44.00 17.05 0.52
N ARG A 172 44.41 18.25 0.12
CA ARG A 172 43.88 19.49 0.66
C ARG A 172 42.37 19.61 0.48
N GLU A 173 41.85 19.16 -0.66
CA GLU A 173 40.42 19.28 -0.97
C GLU A 173 39.55 18.46 0.00
N PHE A 174 40.00 17.27 0.42
CA PHE A 174 39.26 16.45 1.39
C PHE A 174 39.40 16.96 2.83
N LYS A 175 40.55 17.54 3.21
CA LYS A 175 40.70 18.18 4.52
C LYS A 175 39.75 19.37 4.71
N LYS A 176 39.46 20.13 3.65
CA LYS A 176 38.49 21.23 3.70
C LYS A 176 37.08 20.74 4.07
N LEU A 177 36.68 19.55 3.61
CA LEU A 177 35.36 18.98 3.89
C LEU A 177 35.18 18.57 5.37
N LEU A 178 36.29 18.31 6.08
CA LEU A 178 36.28 17.98 7.51
C LEU A 178 36.32 19.21 8.43
N ALA A 179 36.62 20.41 7.90
CA ALA A 179 36.84 21.62 8.69
C ALA A 179 35.54 22.40 9.00
N ASN A 180 34.38 21.77 8.86
CA ASN A 180 33.06 22.36 9.15
C ASN A 180 32.86 22.69 10.62
#